data_AF-A0A7X6YVW6-F1
#
_entry.id   AF-A0A7X6YVW6-F1
#
_cell.length_a   1.000
_cell.length_b   1.000
_cell.length_c   1.000
_cell.angle_alpha   90.00
_cell.angle_beta   90.00
_cell.angle_gamma   90.00
#
_symmetry.space_group_name_H-M   'P 1'
#
loop_
_entity.id
_entity.type
_entity.pdbx_description
1 polymer ?
#
loop_
_entity_poly.entity_id
_entity_poly.type
_entity_poly.pdbx_seq_one_letter_code
_entity_poly.pdbx_strand_id
1 'polypeptide(L)'
;MASFEWFVGRRYLRAKRKQKFISLITLISILGVAVGVMALIVVLSVFTGFTEGLRDQIIGVNAHALVQRFGTPIEDIDQVTARVQAVPEVVA
;
A
#
# COMPACT_ATOMS: atom_id res chain seq x y z
N MET A 1 -33.88 -4.27 -7.38
CA MET A 1 -33.67 -5.66 -6.91
C MET A 1 -32.80 -5.73 -5.66
N ALA A 2 -31.61 -5.10 -5.64
CA ALA A 2 -30.69 -5.11 -4.48
C ALA A 2 -31.30 -4.71 -3.11
N SER A 3 -32.29 -3.81 -3.10
CA SER A 3 -32.97 -3.38 -1.86
C SER A 3 -33.77 -4.51 -1.19
N PHE A 4 -34.39 -5.39 -1.97
CA PHE A 4 -35.19 -6.50 -1.45
C PHE A 4 -34.29 -7.61 -0.87
N GLU A 5 -33.20 -7.95 -1.56
CA GLU A 5 -32.22 -8.93 -1.07
C GLU A 5 -31.54 -8.47 0.21
N TRP A 6 -31.16 -7.19 0.31
CA TRP A 6 -30.63 -6.62 1.54
C TRP A 6 -31.64 -6.64 2.69
N PHE A 7 -32.92 -6.34 2.40
CA PHE A 7 -34.00 -6.42 3.38
C PHE A 7 -34.21 -7.84 3.90
N VAL A 8 -34.21 -8.84 3.00
CA VAL A 8 -34.34 -10.27 3.36
C VAL A 8 -33.11 -10.76 4.13
N GLY A 9 -31.90 -10.46 3.65
CA GLY A 9 -30.65 -10.86 4.30
C GLY A 9 -30.49 -10.26 5.71
N ARG A 10 -30.72 -8.96 5.86
CA ARG A 10 -30.68 -8.30 7.18
C ARG A 10 -31.78 -8.82 8.11
N ARG A 11 -32.95 -9.17 7.59
CA ARG A 11 -34.03 -9.76 8.38
C ARG A 11 -33.70 -11.20 8.81
N TYR A 12 -33.02 -11.99 8.00
CA TYR A 12 -32.54 -13.33 8.38
C TYR A 12 -31.41 -13.26 9.41
N LEU A 13 -30.44 -12.38 9.23
CA LEU A 13 -29.38 -12.13 10.22
C LEU A 13 -29.92 -11.59 11.55
N ARG A 14 -31.01 -10.80 11.49
CA ARG A 14 -31.70 -10.21 12.65
C ARG A 14 -32.93 -11.01 13.09
N ALA A 15 -33.18 -12.20 12.50
CA ALA A 15 -34.45 -12.90 12.68
C ALA A 15 -34.64 -13.29 14.15
N LYS A 16 -35.85 -13.00 14.64
CA LYS A 16 -36.29 -13.07 16.04
C LYS A 16 -35.89 -14.39 16.70
N ARG A 17 -34.73 -14.40 17.36
CA ARG A 17 -34.33 -15.48 18.25
C ARG A 17 -35.11 -15.35 19.55
N LYS A 18 -36.07 -16.24 19.76
CA LYS A 18 -36.66 -16.48 21.09
C LYS A 18 -35.61 -16.92 22.13
N GLN A 19 -34.35 -17.11 21.74
CA GLN A 19 -33.24 -17.50 22.59
C GLN A 19 -32.12 -16.44 22.50
N LYS A 20 -31.99 -15.59 23.52
CA LYS A 20 -30.93 -14.56 23.64
C LYS A 20 -29.52 -15.15 23.48
N PHE A 21 -29.31 -16.38 23.93
CA PHE A 21 -28.04 -17.11 23.84
C PHE A 21 -27.50 -17.21 22.42
N ILE A 22 -28.33 -17.60 21.45
CA ILE A 22 -27.83 -17.80 20.08
C ILE A 22 -27.48 -16.43 19.44
N SER A 23 -28.20 -15.36 19.80
CA SER A 23 -27.89 -13.99 19.34
C SER A 23 -26.54 -13.49 19.86
N LEU A 24 -26.18 -13.86 21.10
CA LEU A 24 -24.91 -13.51 21.69
C LEU A 24 -23.74 -14.21 20.99
N ILE A 25 -23.86 -15.51 20.72
CA ILE A 25 -22.80 -16.29 20.05
C ILE A 25 -22.49 -15.70 18.68
N THR A 26 -23.51 -15.40 17.86
CA THR A 26 -23.28 -14.84 16.53
C THR A 26 -22.63 -13.45 16.58
N LEU A 27 -22.97 -12.61 17.57
CA LEU A 27 -22.29 -11.33 17.74
C LEU A 27 -20.80 -11.53 18.05
N ILE A 28 -20.48 -12.42 18.99
CA ILE A 28 -19.10 -12.74 19.37
C ILE A 28 -18.34 -13.34 18.18
N SER A 29 -18.95 -14.24 17.41
CA SER A 29 -18.32 -14.83 16.22
C SER A 29 -18.00 -13.78 15.15
N ILE A 30 -18.93 -12.87 14.86
CA ILE A 30 -18.71 -11.79 13.89
C ILE A 30 -17.58 -10.87 14.36
N LEU A 31 -17.58 -10.49 15.65
CA LEU A 31 -16.52 -9.66 16.23
C LEU A 31 -15.16 -10.37 16.19
N GLY A 32 -15.11 -11.66 16.50
CA GLY A 32 -13.87 -12.44 16.46
C GLY A 32 -13.26 -12.49 15.06
N VAL A 33 -14.08 -12.76 14.04
CA VAL A 33 -13.62 -12.74 12.64
C VAL A 33 -13.18 -11.34 12.22
N ALA A 34 -13.95 -10.31 12.58
CA ALA A 34 -13.60 -8.93 12.25
C ALA A 34 -12.25 -8.50 12.86
N VAL A 35 -12.01 -8.84 14.13
CA VAL A 35 -10.73 -8.56 14.81
C VAL A 35 -9.59 -9.36 14.19
N GLY A 36 -9.80 -10.65 13.90
CA GLY A 36 -8.77 -11.49 13.28
C GLY A 36 -8.36 -10.99 11.88
N VAL A 37 -9.33 -10.66 11.04
CA VAL A 37 -9.07 -10.10 9.71
C VAL A 37 -8.42 -8.74 9.79
N MET A 38 -8.86 -7.86 10.71
CA MET A 38 -8.20 -6.56 10.93
C MET A 38 -6.73 -6.73 11.31
N ALA A 39 -6.41 -7.64 12.24
CA ALA A 39 -5.03 -7.88 12.65
C ALA A 39 -4.16 -8.32 11.45
N LEU A 40 -4.66 -9.23 10.61
CA LEU A 40 -3.96 -9.66 9.40
C LEU A 40 -3.73 -8.51 8.41
N ILE A 41 -4.73 -7.67 8.17
CA ILE A 41 -4.62 -6.51 7.29
C ILE A 41 -3.56 -5.53 7.81
N VAL A 42 -3.59 -5.21 9.10
CA VAL A 42 -2.63 -4.28 9.71
C VAL A 42 -1.20 -4.79 9.58
N VAL A 43 -0.96 -6.06 9.91
CA VAL A 43 0.39 -6.65 9.81
C VAL A 43 0.90 -6.61 8.37
N LEU A 44 0.07 -6.98 7.40
CA LEU A 44 0.44 -6.91 5.99
C LEU A 44 0.73 -5.48 5.55
N SER A 45 -0.09 -4.52 5.98
CA SER A 45 0.10 -3.10 5.68
C SER A 45 1.43 -2.59 6.21
N VAL A 46 1.82 -2.98 7.44
CA VAL A 46 3.10 -2.58 8.03
C VAL A 46 4.27 -3.17 7.26
N PHE A 47 4.24 -4.47 6.96
CA PHE A 47 5.32 -5.12 6.19
C PHE A 47 5.47 -4.54 4.78
N THR A 48 4.36 -4.28 4.11
CA THR A 48 4.37 -3.71 2.75
C THR A 48 4.93 -2.30 2.77
N GLY A 49 4.43 -1.41 3.64
CA GLY A 49 4.94 -0.04 3.75
C GLY A 49 6.40 0.02 4.21
N PHE A 50 6.82 -0.89 5.10
CA PHE A 50 8.22 -0.98 5.51
C PHE A 50 9.14 -1.43 4.37
N THR A 51 8.71 -2.41 3.57
CA THR A 51 9.49 -2.89 2.42
C THR A 51 9.66 -1.80 1.38
N GLU A 52 8.62 -1.02 1.13
CA GLU A 52 8.67 0.12 0.21
C GLU A 52 9.60 1.21 0.74
N GLY A 53 9.49 1.58 2.02
CA GLY A 53 10.38 2.57 2.64
C GLY A 53 11.85 2.13 2.65
N LEU A 54 12.13 0.86 2.93
CA LEU A 54 13.50 0.33 2.84
C LEU A 54 13.99 0.28 1.40
N ARG A 55 13.15 -0.13 0.46
CA ARG A 55 13.48 -0.13 -0.95
C ARG A 55 13.83 1.28 -1.41
N ASP A 56 13.06 2.28 -1.02
CA ASP A 56 13.30 3.68 -1.35
C ASP A 56 14.56 4.21 -0.66
N GLN A 57 14.88 3.78 0.56
CA GLN A 57 16.13 4.19 1.20
C GLN A 57 17.37 3.54 0.54
N ILE A 58 17.24 2.29 0.07
CA ILE A 58 18.31 1.56 -0.62
C ILE A 58 18.47 2.08 -2.07
N ILE A 59 17.38 2.35 -2.77
CA ILE A 59 17.37 2.77 -4.19
C ILE A 59 17.44 4.28 -4.34
N GLY A 60 16.97 5.07 -3.37
CA GLY A 60 16.92 6.54 -3.41
C GLY A 60 18.27 7.23 -3.46
N VAL A 61 19.37 6.49 -3.31
CA VAL A 61 20.75 6.96 -3.50
C VAL A 61 21.31 6.56 -4.87
N ASN A 62 20.51 5.98 -5.76
CA ASN A 62 20.90 5.75 -7.15
C ASN A 62 20.34 6.89 -8.00
N ALA A 63 21.21 7.87 -8.30
CA ALA A 63 20.96 8.82 -9.37
C ALA A 63 20.52 8.02 -10.61
N HIS A 64 19.35 8.34 -11.17
CA HIS A 64 18.79 7.60 -12.30
C HIS A 64 19.72 7.62 -13.53
N ALA A 65 20.69 8.54 -13.55
CA ALA A 65 21.84 8.54 -14.45
C ALA A 65 23.14 8.92 -13.71
N LEU A 66 24.21 8.16 -13.92
CA LEU A 66 25.57 8.47 -13.44
C LEU A 66 26.44 8.82 -14.64
N VAL A 67 26.86 10.08 -14.75
CA VAL A 67 27.79 10.55 -15.80
C VAL A 67 29.21 10.50 -15.25
N GLN A 68 30.04 9.59 -15.78
CA GLN A 68 31.44 9.43 -15.37
C GLN A 68 32.38 9.50 -16.59
N ARG A 69 33.51 10.20 -16.44
CA ARG A 69 34.60 10.25 -17.43
C ARG A 69 35.74 9.35 -16.98
N PHE A 70 36.16 8.39 -17.82
CA PHE A 70 37.24 7.46 -17.47
C PHE A 70 38.62 8.11 -17.69
N GLY A 71 39.48 8.09 -16.66
CA GLY A 71 40.92 8.37 -16.76
C GLY A 71 41.38 9.83 -16.70
N THR A 72 40.48 10.82 -16.75
CA THR A 72 40.82 12.26 -16.62
C THR A 72 39.75 13.00 -15.80
N PRO A 73 40.11 14.03 -15.01
CA PRO A 73 39.13 14.88 -14.34
C PRO A 73 38.14 15.51 -15.35
N ILE A 74 36.91 15.75 -14.91
CA ILE A 74 35.95 16.49 -15.73
C ILE A 74 36.36 17.96 -15.73
N GLU A 75 37.06 18.35 -16.80
CA GLU A 75 37.24 19.76 -17.15
C GLU A 75 35.92 20.26 -17.79
N ASP A 76 35.45 21.43 -17.35
CA ASP A 76 34.20 22.08 -17.76
C ASP A 76 32.87 21.38 -17.37
N ILE A 77 32.62 21.29 -16.07
CA ILE A 77 31.35 20.82 -15.48
C ILE A 77 30.13 21.56 -16.07
N ASP A 78 30.24 22.86 -16.33
CA ASP A 78 29.13 23.69 -16.82
C ASP A 78 28.70 23.32 -18.25
N GLN A 79 29.65 23.03 -19.14
CA GLN A 79 29.32 22.59 -20.51
C GLN A 79 28.71 21.19 -20.55
N VAL A 80 29.20 20.28 -19.70
CA VAL A 80 28.67 18.91 -19.63
C VAL A 80 27.24 18.93 -19.10
N THR A 81 26.97 19.73 -18.06
CA THR A 81 25.61 19.93 -17.52
C THR A 81 24.65 20.48 -18.58
N ALA A 82 25.06 21.49 -19.34
CA ALA A 82 24.24 22.07 -20.40
C ALA A 82 23.90 21.08 -21.53
N ARG A 83 24.83 20.19 -21.90
CA ARG A 83 24.57 19.13 -22.90
C ARG A 83 23.64 18.04 -22.37
N VAL A 84 23.75 17.69 -21.09
CA VAL A 84 22.91 16.67 -20.46
C VAL A 84 21.47 17.17 -20.29
N GLN A 85 21.27 18.43 -19.92
CA GLN A 85 19.94 19.05 -19.83
C GLN A 85 19.25 19.27 -21.18
N ALA A 86 20.01 19.28 -22.29
CA ALA A 86 19.45 19.40 -23.63
C ALA A 86 18.82 18.08 -24.15
N VAL A 87 18.99 16.97 -23.42
CA VAL A 87 18.37 15.68 -23.77
C VAL A 87 16.93 15.65 -23.23
N PRO A 88 15.91 15.43 -24.08
CA PRO A 88 14.51 15.58 -23.72
C PRO A 88 13.99 14.60 -22.66
N GLU A 89 14.72 13.52 -22.38
CA GLU A 89 14.38 12.52 -21.36
C GLU A 89 15.04 12.79 -19.99
N VAL A 90 15.88 13.82 -19.86
CA VAL A 90 16.54 14.17 -18.59
C VAL A 90 15.68 15.16 -17.82
N VAL A 91 14.99 14.67 -16.79
CA VAL A 91 14.27 15.50 -15.82
C VAL A 91 15.22 15.74 -14.65
N ALA A 92 15.67 16.99 -14.50
CA ALA A 92 16.55 17.44 -13.42
C ALA A 92 15.83 17.50 -12.07
#